data_AF-A0A379G8I1-F1
#
_entry.id   AF-A0A379G8I1-F1
#
_cell.length_a   1.000
_cell.length_b   1.000
_cell.length_c   1.000
_cell.angle_alpha   90.00
_cell.angle_beta   90.00
_cell.angle_gamma   90.00
#
_symmetry.space_group_name_H-M   'P 1'
#
loop_
_entity.id
_entity.type
_entity.pdbx_description
1 polymer ?
#
loop_
_entity_poly.entity_id
_entity_poly.type
_entity_poly.pdbx_seq_one_letter_code
_entity_poly.pdbx_strand_id
1 'polypeptide(L)' 'MGSTELAANLFRSTQAEEKLRRDNVQSKTHANQTHFDVGSKVRDTIRELGGTMPEDLPSPEKSIKQLETAEKKKLNQ' A
#
# COMPACT_ATOMS: atom_id res chain seq x y z
N MET A 1 2.18 11.04 -3.42
CA MET A 1 2.63 9.63 -3.50
C MET A 1 3.58 9.49 -4.66
N GLY A 2 4.74 8.89 -4.43
CA GLY A 2 5.72 8.60 -5.49
C GLY A 2 5.27 7.43 -6.36
N SER A 3 5.76 7.33 -7.60
CA SER A 3 5.45 6.20 -8.50
C SER A 3 5.92 4.86 -7.92
N THR A 4 7.10 4.83 -7.30
CA THR A 4 7.67 3.62 -6.65
C THR A 4 6.85 3.17 -5.44
N GLU A 5 6.41 4.12 -4.61
CA GLU A 5 5.55 3.86 -3.45
C GLU A 5 4.23 3.22 -3.89
N LEU A 6 3.59 3.79 -4.90
CA LEU A 6 2.33 3.28 -5.43
C LEU A 6 2.50 1.88 -6.04
N ALA A 7 3.56 1.68 -6.81
CA ALA A 7 3.88 0.38 -7.40
C ALA A 7 4.09 -0.70 -6.33
N ALA A 8 4.85 -0.39 -5.27
CA ALA A 8 5.07 -1.32 -4.17
C ALA A 8 3.78 -1.67 -3.42
N ASN A 9 2.92 -0.68 -3.17
CA ASN A 9 1.62 -0.90 -2.53
C ASN A 9 0.71 -1.79 -3.40
N LEU A 10 0.59 -1.45 -4.70
CA LEU A 10 -0.24 -2.21 -5.63
C LEU A 10 0.26 -3.65 -5.76
N PHE A 11 1.58 -3.83 -5.89
CA PHE A 11 2.20 -5.15 -5.99
C PHE A 11 1.93 -6.01 -4.76
N ARG A 12 2.11 -5.46 -3.55
CA ARG A 12 1.77 -6.18 -2.31
C ARG A 12 0.31 -6.64 -2.28
N SER A 13 -0.62 -5.77 -2.66
CA SER A 13 -2.05 -6.07 -2.63
C SER A 13 -2.43 -7.17 -3.63
N THR A 14 -1.95 -7.07 -4.87
CA THR A 14 -2.25 -8.07 -5.92
C THR A 14 -1.62 -9.43 -5.60
N GLN A 15 -0.39 -9.46 -5.09
CA GLN A 15 0.25 -10.71 -4.70
C GLN A 15 -0.43 -11.38 -3.50
N ALA A 16 -0.93 -10.59 -2.54
CA ALA A 16 -1.68 -11.14 -1.42
C ALA A 16 -3.02 -11.74 -1.89
N GLU A 17 -3.76 -11.03 -2.74
CA GLU A 17 -5.01 -11.54 -3.32
C GLU A 17 -4.80 -12.84 -4.10
N GLU A 18 -3.79 -12.88 -4.98
CA GLU A 18 -3.46 -14.07 -5.74
C GLU A 18 -3.09 -15.26 -4.83
N LYS A 19 -2.32 -15.01 -3.75
CA LYS A 19 -1.95 -16.05 -2.79
C LYS A 19 -3.15 -16.56 -2.00
N LEU A 20 -4.06 -15.68 -1.56
CA LEU A 20 -5.30 -16.08 -0.89
C LEU A 20 -6.16 -16.99 -1.76
N ARG A 21 -6.31 -16.63 -3.03
CA ARG A 21 -7.08 -17.41 -4.01
C ARG A 21 -6.42 -18.77 -4.29
N ARG A 22 -5.11 -18.78 -4.56
CA ARG A 22 -4.35 -20.01 -4.87
C ARG A 22 -4.38 -21.01 -3.73
N ASP A 23 -4.20 -20.53 -2.51
CA ASP A 23 -4.11 -21.37 -1.30
C ASP A 23 -5.52 -21.63 -0.69
N ASN A 24 -6.60 -21.20 -1.36
CA ASN A 24 -8.00 -21.33 -0.94
C ASN A 24 -8.25 -20.88 0.50
N VAL A 25 -7.66 -19.75 0.90
CA VAL A 25 -7.73 -19.25 2.27
C VAL A 25 -9.11 -18.68 2.57
N GLN A 26 -9.85 -19.30 3.49
CA GLN A 26 -11.23 -18.90 3.84
C GLN A 26 -11.35 -18.24 5.23
N SER A 27 -10.34 -18.39 6.09
CA SER A 27 -10.42 -17.86 7.46
C SER A 27 -9.73 -16.51 7.59
N LYS A 28 -10.34 -15.61 8.38
CA LYS A 28 -9.79 -14.27 8.66
C LYS A 28 -8.36 -14.32 9.19
N THR A 29 -8.07 -15.26 10.10
CA THR A 29 -6.74 -15.40 10.71
C THR A 29 -5.68 -15.76 9.66
N HIS A 30 -5.97 -16.74 8.80
CA HIS A 30 -5.04 -17.13 7.74
C HIS A 30 -4.92 -16.05 6.66
N ALA A 31 -6.00 -15.31 6.39
CA ALA A 31 -5.95 -14.20 5.45
C ALA A 31 -5.02 -13.08 5.94
N ASN A 32 -5.14 -12.71 7.22
CA ASN A 32 -4.26 -11.75 7.86
C ASN A 32 -2.79 -12.20 7.83
N GLN A 33 -2.53 -13.48 8.15
CA GLN A 33 -1.18 -14.04 8.08
C GLN A 33 -0.62 -13.98 6.66
N THR A 34 -1.44 -14.34 5.66
CA THR A 34 -1.05 -14.32 4.24
C THR A 34 -0.68 -12.91 3.79
N HIS A 35 -1.50 -11.91 4.14
CA HIS A 35 -1.21 -10.51 3.87
C HIS A 35 0.08 -10.04 4.55
N PHE A 36 0.30 -10.43 5.81
CA PHE A 36 1.51 -10.10 6.56
C PHE A 36 2.76 -10.68 5.90
N ASP A 37 2.74 -11.97 5.55
CA ASP A 37 3.88 -12.65 4.93
C ASP A 37 4.27 -12.00 3.59
N VAL A 38 3.27 -11.68 2.75
CA VAL A 38 3.50 -11.00 1.48
C VAL A 38 4.06 -9.60 1.72
N GLY A 39 3.49 -8.85 2.67
CA GLY A 39 4.00 -7.54 3.05
C GLY A 39 5.45 -7.56 3.56
N SER A 40 5.83 -8.56 4.36
CA SER A 40 7.20 -8.73 4.83
C SER A 40 8.16 -8.93 3.66
N LYS A 41 7.83 -9.83 2.73
CA LYS A 41 8.67 -10.09 1.54
C LYS A 41 8.86 -8.86 0.69
N VAL A 42 7.79 -8.09 0.44
CA VAL A 42 7.90 -6.83 -0.31
C VAL A 42 8.82 -5.83 0.40
N ARG A 43 8.72 -5.71 1.74
CA ARG A 43 9.63 -4.87 2.52
C ARG A 43 11.08 -5.32 2.43
N ASP A 44 11.32 -6.62 2.51
CA ASP A 44 12.67 -7.19 2.41
C ASP A 44 13.26 -6.94 1.03
N THR A 45 12.49 -7.09 -0.04
CA THR A 45 12.92 -6.74 -1.41
C THR A 45 13.22 -5.25 -1.56
N ILE A 46 12.42 -4.35 -0.99
CA ILE A 46 12.72 -2.90 -1.02
C ILE A 46 14.08 -2.63 -0.38
N ARG A 47 14.36 -3.26 0.76
CA ARG A 47 15.64 -3.13 1.47
C ARG A 47 16.81 -3.70 0.66
N GLU A 48 16.65 -4.89 0.09
CA GLU A 48 17.67 -5.56 -0.73
C GLU A 48 18.04 -4.76 -1.98
N LEU A 49 17.06 -4.11 -2.60
CA LEU A 49 17.28 -3.23 -3.76
C LEU A 49 17.83 -1.84 -3.39
N GLY A 50 18.01 -1.55 -2.09
CA GLY A 50 18.47 -0.25 -1.60
C GLY A 50 17.44 0.87 -1.76
N GLY A 51 16.14 0.53 -1.83
CA GLY A 51 15.05 1.50 -1.90
C GLY A 51 14.73 2.15 -0.56
N THR A 52 14.11 3.32 -0.59
CA THR A 52 13.58 3.98 0.61
C THR A 52 12.41 3.19 1.18
N MET A 53 12.45 2.92 2.48
CA MET A 53 11.38 2.19 3.15
C MET A 53 10.09 3.02 3.20
N PRO A 54 8.90 2.40 3.11
CA PRO A 54 7.63 3.11 3.18
C PRO A 54 7.46 3.96 4.44
N GLU A 55 7.97 3.49 5.57
CA GLU A 55 7.97 4.20 6.86
C GLU A 55 8.85 5.48 6.88
N ASP A 56 9.83 5.56 5.98
CA ASP A 56 10.77 6.69 5.88
C ASP A 56 10.38 7.68 4.76
N LEU A 57 9.28 7.42 4.05
CA LEU A 57 8.78 8.34 3.02
C LEU A 57 8.26 9.64 3.65
N PRO A 58 8.45 10.79 2.98
CA PRO A 58 7.96 12.06 3.49
C PRO A 58 6.44 12.05 3.61
N SER A 59 5.95 12.59 4.73
CA SER A 59 4.51 12.78 4.91
C SER A 59 3.98 13.79 3.90
N PRO A 60 2.78 13.57 3.32
CA PRO A 60 2.16 14.55 2.43
C PRO A 60 1.97 15.91 3.12
N GLU A 61 2.24 17.00 2.40
CA GLU A 61 2.10 18.37 2.93
C GLU A 61 0.66 18.75 3.28
N LYS A 62 -0.30 18.16 2.55
CA LYS A 62 -1.73 18.43 2.72
C LYS A 62 -2.44 17.18 3.17
N SER A 63 -3.26 17.33 4.21
CA SER A 63 -4.19 16.29 4.64
C SER A 63 -5.31 16.08 3.62
N ILE A 64 -5.92 14.90 3.66
CA ILE A 64 -7.08 14.55 2.81
C ILE A 64 -8.21 15.58 2.98
N LYS A 65 -8.50 16.01 4.22
CA LYS A 65 -9.54 17.02 4.50
C LYS A 65 -9.28 18.37 3.82
N GLN A 66 -8.01 18.80 3.78
CA GLN A 66 -7.62 20.05 3.12
C GLN A 66 -7.80 19.93 1.60
N LEU A 67 -7.47 18.78 1.02
CA LEU A 67 -7.68 18.50 -0.40
C LEU A 67 -9.18 18.47 -0.75
N GLU A 68 -10.00 17.76 0.03
CA GLU A 68 -11.45 17.69 -0.15
C GLU A 68 -12.10 19.08 -0.10
N THR A 69 -11.68 19.93 0.84
CA THR A 69 -12.20 21.29 0.97
C THR A 69 -11.81 22.15 -0.23
N ALA A 70 -10.58 22.01 -0.74
CA ALA A 70 -10.12 22.73 -1.92
C ALA A 70 -10.89 22.30 -3.19
N GLU A 71 -11.12 21.00 -3.37
CA GLU A 71 -11.90 20.46 -4.49
C GLU A 71 -13.36 20.94 -4.44
N LYS A 72 -14.03 20.88 -3.28
CA LYS A 72 -15.40 21.40 -3.11
C LYS A 72 -15.51 22.89 -3.44
N LYS A 73 -14.50 23.70 -3.10
CA LYS A 73 -14.48 25.12 -3.46
C LYS A 73 -14.35 25.35 -4.97
N LYS A 74 -13.61 24.51 -5.69
CA LYS A 74 -13.49 24.60 -7.16
C LYS A 74 -14.79 24.19 -7.87
N LEU A 75 -15.49 23.19 -7.35
CA LEU A 75 -16.77 22.71 -7.90
C LEU A 75 -17.93 23.70 -7.72
N ASN A 76 -17.80 24.61 -6.75
CA ASN A 76 -18.80 25.64 -6.46
C ASN A 76 -18.48 27.01 -7.11
N GLN A 77 -17.46 27.07 -7.98
CA GLN A 77 -17.14 28.22 -8.83
C GLN A 77 -17.62 27.95 -10.26
#